data_AF-A0AAU5JQF7-F1
#
_entry.id   AF-A0AAU5JQF7-F1
#
_cell.length_a   1.000
_cell.length_b   1.000
_cell.length_c   1.000
_cell.angle_alpha   90.00
_cell.angle_beta   90.00
_cell.angle_gamma   90.00
#
_symmetry.space_group_name_H-M   'P 1'
#
loop_
_entity.id
_entity.type
_entity.pdbx_description
1 polymer ?
#
loop_
_entity_poly.entity_id
_entity_poly.type
_entity_poly.pdbx_seq_one_letter_code
_entity_poly.pdbx_strand_id
1 'polypeptide(L)'
;MWILKDVAVAGSPADLALSWTGDHLFLARGRTATSSVDPLLLAVYAATAVAALRSRHAASALAAAGAVTLALRLPGLWAPGSGALVTALLELALATGLVVTAAAGRRRAEGPHEHLPTRPRTGPAVVAGVLLAFGALTVVLWEAYWAVELPLEITVDRFLGGRSLVIPALAPPPGWLAVILVALYGTAAVSAFARARHTRAVGLLAGAFLAADGLVEFVRVVRLDLLTHLMDLPTVQQAHVLSSVIGLLGGIAVLVLLAGRGAPAAAPVSYGPYGSYGPPPAPPYPPPPHW
;
A
#
# COMPACT_ATOMS: atom_id res chain seq x y z
N MET A 1 -12.85 9.10 16.28
CA MET A 1 -12.91 10.03 17.43
C MET A 1 -11.79 11.09 17.35
N TRP A 2 -10.52 10.68 17.20
CA TRP A 2 -9.38 11.61 17.14
C TRP A 2 -9.42 12.60 15.97
N ILE A 3 -9.82 12.18 14.76
CA ILE A 3 -9.99 13.10 13.61
C ILE A 3 -11.01 14.21 13.94
N LEU A 4 -12.15 13.87 14.56
CA LEU A 4 -13.16 14.85 14.95
C LEU A 4 -12.65 15.81 16.04
N LYS A 5 -11.86 15.30 16.98
CA LYS A 5 -11.20 16.11 18.00
C LYS A 5 -10.19 17.08 17.37
N ASP A 6 -9.40 16.60 16.42
CA ASP A 6 -8.43 17.43 15.71
C ASP A 6 -9.12 18.47 14.81
N VAL A 7 -10.25 18.15 14.17
CA VAL A 7 -11.08 19.13 13.44
C VAL A 7 -11.61 20.21 14.39
N ALA A 8 -12.10 19.82 15.57
CA ALA A 8 -12.59 20.77 16.57
C ALA A 8 -11.49 21.70 17.09
N VAL A 9 -10.24 21.22 17.15
CA VAL A 9 -9.06 22.02 17.55
C VAL A 9 -8.53 22.88 16.41
N ALA A 10 -8.54 22.36 15.17
CA ALA A 10 -8.07 23.08 13.99
C ALA A 10 -9.07 24.14 13.51
N GLY A 11 -10.35 24.04 13.88
CA GLY A 11 -11.40 24.99 13.51
C GLY A 11 -12.02 24.73 12.13
N SER A 12 -11.30 24.06 11.21
CA SER A 12 -11.84 23.60 9.93
C SER A 12 -11.19 22.29 9.44
N PRO A 13 -11.91 21.48 8.63
CA PRO A 13 -11.34 20.28 8.02
C PRO A 13 -10.27 20.59 6.97
N ALA A 14 -10.33 21.77 6.35
CA ALA A 14 -9.31 22.21 5.39
C ALA A 14 -7.98 22.51 6.11
N ASP A 15 -8.03 23.18 7.26
CA ASP A 15 -6.84 23.49 8.06
C ASP A 15 -6.22 22.20 8.63
N LEU A 16 -7.05 21.22 9.01
CA LEU A 16 -6.55 19.90 9.40
C LEU A 16 -5.87 19.18 8.23
N ALA A 17 -6.47 19.17 7.04
CA ALA A 17 -5.87 18.58 5.85
C ALA A 17 -4.54 19.26 5.48
N LEU A 18 -4.47 20.59 5.61
CA LEU A 18 -3.24 21.35 5.41
C LEU A 18 -2.17 20.97 6.45
N SER A 19 -2.56 20.78 7.71
CA SER A 19 -1.61 20.35 8.76
C SER A 19 -1.00 18.98 8.46
N TRP A 20 -1.75 18.05 7.85
CA TRP A 20 -1.24 16.74 7.42
C TRP A 20 -0.24 16.82 6.26
N THR A 21 -0.23 17.91 5.49
CA THR A 21 0.70 18.17 4.39
C THR A 21 1.93 18.99 4.80
N GLY A 22 2.19 19.10 6.10
CA GLY A 22 3.48 19.57 6.64
C GLY A 22 3.63 21.07 6.85
N ASP A 23 2.56 21.81 7.15
CA ASP A 23 2.65 23.26 7.35
C ASP A 23 3.38 23.73 8.63
N HIS A 24 3.89 24.97 8.54
CA HIS A 24 4.94 25.61 9.38
C HIS A 24 4.53 26.05 10.80
N LEU A 25 3.34 25.70 11.28
CA LEU A 25 3.03 25.88 12.68
C LEU A 25 3.69 24.75 13.48
N PHE A 26 5.02 24.85 13.65
CA PHE A 26 5.78 24.06 14.64
C PHE A 26 5.10 24.08 16.02
N LEU A 27 4.29 25.10 16.30
CA LEU A 27 3.47 25.26 17.50
C LEU A 27 2.23 24.34 17.55
N ALA A 28 1.73 23.84 16.42
CA ALA A 28 0.58 22.93 16.34
C ALA A 28 0.97 21.45 16.26
N ARG A 29 2.24 21.15 15.94
CA ARG A 29 2.79 19.79 15.78
C ARG A 29 2.76 18.96 17.08
N GLY A 30 2.54 19.61 18.23
CA GLY A 30 2.26 18.98 19.51
C GLY A 30 0.77 18.92 19.93
N ARG A 31 -0.17 19.40 19.09
CA ARG A 31 -1.62 19.42 19.41
C ARG A 31 -2.47 18.46 18.59
N THR A 32 -2.07 18.14 17.35
CA THR A 32 -2.81 17.20 16.50
C THR A 32 -2.43 15.77 16.87
N ALA A 33 -3.43 14.93 17.15
CA ALA A 33 -3.19 13.52 17.41
C ALA A 33 -2.99 12.72 16.12
N THR A 34 -3.57 13.18 15.01
CA THR A 34 -3.64 12.47 13.73
C THR A 34 -2.59 12.91 12.70
N SER A 35 -2.33 12.02 11.74
CA SER A 35 -1.42 12.17 10.62
C SER A 35 -2.11 11.81 9.31
N SER A 36 -1.45 12.08 8.17
CA SER A 36 -1.93 11.70 6.83
C SER A 36 -2.21 10.19 6.65
N VAL A 37 -1.61 9.34 7.50
CA VAL A 37 -1.83 7.89 7.50
C VAL A 37 -3.24 7.51 7.99
N ASP A 38 -3.83 8.29 8.90
CA ASP A 38 -5.14 8.01 9.49
C ASP A 38 -6.31 8.07 8.51
N PRO A 39 -6.49 9.13 7.69
CA PRO A 39 -7.55 9.16 6.67
C PRO A 39 -7.32 8.10 5.58
N LEU A 40 -6.07 7.78 5.26
CA LEU A 40 -5.75 6.72 4.31
C LEU A 40 -6.17 5.34 4.84
N LEU A 41 -5.84 5.02 6.11
CA LEU A 41 -6.27 3.78 6.74
C LEU A 41 -7.80 3.69 6.80
N LEU A 42 -8.49 4.79 7.09
CA LEU A 42 -9.95 4.84 7.06
C LEU A 42 -10.51 4.53 5.67
N ALA A 43 -9.92 5.09 4.61
CA ALA A 43 -10.30 4.76 3.23
C ALA A 43 -10.03 3.29 2.89
N VAL A 44 -8.88 2.74 3.32
CA VAL A 44 -8.54 1.32 3.15
C VAL A 44 -9.54 0.42 3.88
N TYR A 45 -9.94 0.74 5.11
CA TYR A 45 -10.95 -0.01 5.85
C TYR A 45 -12.32 0.05 5.19
N ALA A 46 -12.74 1.23 4.71
CA ALA A 46 -13.99 1.36 3.98
C ALA A 46 -13.98 0.50 2.70
N ALA A 47 -12.89 0.56 1.94
CA ALA A 47 -12.73 -0.25 0.73
C ALA A 47 -12.70 -1.75 1.02
N THR A 48 -12.01 -2.18 2.08
CA THR A 48 -11.97 -3.59 2.48
C THR A 48 -13.32 -4.08 3.02
N ALA A 49 -14.06 -3.24 3.75
CA ALA A 49 -15.42 -3.54 4.18
C ALA A 49 -16.37 -3.70 2.98
N VAL A 50 -16.32 -2.78 2.01
CA VAL A 50 -17.10 -2.90 0.76
C VAL A 50 -16.70 -4.15 -0.02
N ALA A 51 -15.41 -4.47 -0.09
CA ALA A 51 -14.93 -5.69 -0.73
C ALA A 51 -15.41 -6.96 0.00
N ALA A 52 -15.45 -6.95 1.34
CA ALA A 52 -15.98 -8.03 2.16
C ALA A 52 -17.47 -8.25 1.94
N LEU A 53 -18.25 -7.18 1.80
CA LEU A 53 -19.68 -7.26 1.51
C LEU A 53 -19.98 -7.73 0.08
N ARG A 54 -19.10 -7.43 -0.89
CA ARG A 54 -19.35 -7.68 -2.32
C ARG A 54 -18.65 -8.91 -2.88
N SER A 55 -17.65 -9.48 -2.19
CA SER A 55 -16.79 -10.52 -2.77
C SER A 55 -16.47 -11.64 -1.79
N ARG A 56 -16.64 -12.89 -2.24
CA ARG A 56 -16.20 -14.11 -1.53
C ARG A 56 -14.67 -14.23 -1.39
N HIS A 57 -13.90 -13.28 -1.91
CA HIS A 57 -12.43 -13.31 -1.93
C HIS A 57 -11.80 -12.20 -1.06
N ALA A 58 -12.57 -11.63 -0.14
CA ALA A 58 -12.13 -10.54 0.72
C ALA A 58 -11.05 -10.93 1.75
N ALA A 59 -10.84 -12.23 1.99
CA ALA A 59 -9.87 -12.71 2.97
C ALA A 59 -8.44 -12.15 2.75
N SER A 60 -7.96 -12.07 1.50
CA SER A 60 -6.63 -11.50 1.23
C SER A 60 -6.56 -9.99 1.46
N ALA A 61 -7.67 -9.27 1.21
CA ALA A 61 -7.73 -7.83 1.45
C ALA A 61 -7.82 -7.52 2.95
N LEU A 62 -8.61 -8.28 3.70
CA LEU A 62 -8.73 -8.19 5.15
C LEU A 62 -7.40 -8.54 5.84
N ALA A 63 -6.72 -9.61 5.39
CA ALA A 63 -5.41 -9.99 5.91
C ALA A 63 -4.33 -8.94 5.63
N ALA A 64 -4.29 -8.39 4.41
CA ALA A 64 -3.33 -7.34 4.05
C ALA A 64 -3.58 -6.04 4.83
N ALA A 65 -4.83 -5.59 4.92
CA ALA A 65 -5.19 -4.40 5.69
C ALA A 65 -4.90 -4.59 7.19
N GLY A 66 -5.27 -5.75 7.76
CA GLY A 66 -4.97 -6.08 9.15
C GLY A 66 -3.47 -6.11 9.43
N ALA A 67 -2.66 -6.77 8.59
CA ALA A 67 -1.21 -6.83 8.76
C ALA A 67 -0.54 -5.45 8.70
N VAL A 68 -0.93 -4.61 7.74
CA VAL A 68 -0.41 -3.23 7.61
C VAL A 68 -0.81 -2.38 8.80
N THR A 69 -2.04 -2.54 9.29
CA THR A 69 -2.52 -1.83 10.49
C THR A 69 -1.71 -2.23 11.73
N LEU A 70 -1.52 -3.54 11.94
CA LEU A 70 -0.71 -4.05 13.06
C LEU A 70 0.70 -3.47 13.01
N ALA A 71 1.33 -3.49 11.83
CA ALA A 71 2.68 -2.96 11.66
C ALA A 71 2.73 -1.45 11.96
N LEU A 72 1.81 -0.66 11.40
CA LEU A 72 1.77 0.80 11.56
C LEU A 72 1.49 1.23 13.00
N ARG A 73 0.71 0.45 13.75
CA ARG A 73 0.32 0.80 15.13
C ARG A 73 1.17 0.16 16.21
N LEU A 74 2.08 -0.77 15.85
CA LEU A 74 3.03 -1.36 16.80
C LEU A 74 3.84 -0.33 17.60
N PRO A 75 4.35 0.77 16.99
CA PRO A 75 5.05 1.81 17.74
C PRO A 75 4.16 2.54 18.77
N GLY A 76 2.84 2.53 18.59
CA GLY A 76 1.89 3.10 19.54
C GLY A 76 1.91 2.42 20.92
N LEU A 77 2.46 1.20 21.01
CA LEU A 77 2.66 0.50 22.30
C LEU A 77 3.77 1.13 23.16
N TRP A 78 4.65 1.92 22.53
CA TRP A 78 5.82 2.54 23.13
C TRP A 78 5.56 4.03 23.41
N ALA A 79 4.36 4.53 23.05
CA ALA A 79 4.00 5.93 23.15
C ALA A 79 3.73 6.35 24.61
N PRO A 80 4.28 7.49 25.07
CA PRO A 80 4.00 8.00 26.40
C PRO A 80 2.57 8.57 26.46
N GLY A 81 1.63 7.83 27.04
CA GLY A 81 0.27 8.33 27.34
C GLY A 81 -0.82 7.27 27.25
N SER A 82 -1.65 7.17 28.29
CA SER A 82 -2.70 6.13 28.42
C SER A 82 -3.77 6.19 27.32
N GLY A 83 -4.15 7.38 26.84
CA GLY A 83 -5.17 7.54 25.81
C GLY A 83 -4.71 7.08 24.41
N ALA A 84 -3.45 7.35 24.05
CA ALA A 84 -2.85 6.87 22.81
C ALA A 84 -2.67 5.34 22.86
N LEU A 85 -2.22 4.81 24.01
CA LEU A 85 -2.04 3.38 24.23
C LEU A 85 -3.36 2.60 24.10
N VAL A 86 -4.46 3.08 24.71
CA VAL A 86 -5.78 2.42 24.60
C VAL A 86 -6.27 2.42 23.15
N THR A 87 -6.06 3.53 22.42
CA THR A 87 -6.42 3.62 21.00
C THR A 87 -5.59 2.64 20.17
N ALA A 88 -4.27 2.59 20.39
CA ALA A 88 -3.38 1.65 19.71
C ALA A 88 -3.77 0.19 20.00
N LEU A 89 -4.10 -0.15 21.25
CA LEU A 89 -4.57 -1.49 21.63
C LEU A 89 -5.91 -1.86 20.98
N LEU A 90 -6.85 -0.92 20.90
CA LEU A 90 -8.13 -1.13 20.20
C LEU A 90 -7.92 -1.34 18.70
N GLU A 91 -7.06 -0.56 18.07
CA GLU A 91 -6.70 -0.73 16.65
C GLU A 91 -5.97 -2.06 16.43
N LEU A 92 -5.09 -2.47 17.36
CA LEU A 92 -4.41 -3.76 17.32
C LEU A 92 -5.41 -4.91 17.44
N ALA A 93 -6.38 -4.80 18.36
CA ALA A 93 -7.45 -5.79 18.53
C ALA A 93 -8.34 -5.88 17.30
N LEU A 94 -8.70 -4.74 16.70
CA LEU A 94 -9.50 -4.69 15.47
C LEU A 94 -8.73 -5.30 14.30
N ALA A 95 -7.46 -4.96 14.13
CA ALA A 95 -6.61 -5.51 13.09
C ALA A 95 -6.39 -7.02 13.27
N THR A 96 -6.19 -7.47 14.50
CA THR A 96 -6.14 -8.90 14.85
C THR A 96 -7.47 -9.59 14.49
N GLY A 97 -8.60 -8.96 14.81
CA GLY A 97 -9.92 -9.42 14.41
C GLY A 97 -10.08 -9.56 12.89
N LEU A 98 -9.55 -8.60 12.12
CA LEU A 98 -9.55 -8.68 10.65
C LEU A 98 -8.69 -9.85 10.13
N VAL A 99 -7.54 -10.11 10.75
CA VAL A 99 -6.69 -11.25 10.39
C VAL A 99 -7.34 -12.57 10.77
N VAL A 100 -7.94 -12.66 11.96
CA VAL A 100 -8.64 -13.87 12.43
C VAL A 100 -9.88 -14.15 11.58
N THR A 101 -10.67 -13.14 11.26
CA THR A 101 -11.84 -13.29 10.37
C THR A 101 -11.42 -13.67 8.95
N ALA A 102 -10.33 -13.10 8.43
CA ALA A 102 -9.75 -13.55 7.17
C ALA A 102 -9.30 -15.01 7.23
N ALA A 103 -8.65 -15.42 8.32
CA ALA A 103 -8.13 -16.78 8.49
C ALA A 103 -9.25 -17.82 8.67
N ALA A 104 -10.26 -17.51 9.49
CA ALA A 104 -11.44 -18.34 9.75
C ALA A 104 -12.39 -18.40 8.54
N GLY A 105 -12.45 -17.33 7.74
CA GLY A 105 -13.21 -17.26 6.50
C GLY A 105 -12.61 -18.01 5.32
N ARG A 106 -11.38 -18.56 5.44
CA ARG A 106 -10.77 -19.42 4.41
C ARG A 106 -11.48 -20.78 4.35
N ARG A 107 -12.68 -20.83 3.77
CA ARG A 107 -13.23 -22.10 3.28
C ARG A 107 -12.33 -22.61 2.16
N ARG A 108 -11.91 -23.87 2.24
CA ARG A 108 -11.27 -24.56 1.11
C ARG A 108 -12.27 -24.58 -0.03
N ALA A 109 -11.82 -24.34 -1.26
CA ALA A 109 -12.68 -24.47 -2.42
C ALA A 109 -13.14 -25.92 -2.53
N GLU A 110 -14.41 -26.18 -2.28
CA GLU A 110 -14.96 -27.54 -2.12
C GLU A 110 -15.53 -28.11 -3.44
N GLY A 111 -15.50 -27.35 -4.54
CA GLY A 111 -16.13 -27.76 -5.79
C GLY A 111 -15.34 -27.44 -7.07
N PRO A 112 -15.41 -28.31 -8.10
CA PRO A 112 -14.86 -28.03 -9.44
C PRO A 112 -15.48 -26.81 -10.15
N HIS A 113 -16.56 -26.24 -9.62
CA HIS A 113 -17.31 -25.13 -10.21
C HIS A 113 -17.04 -23.78 -9.51
N GLU A 114 -16.20 -23.79 -8.47
CA GLU A 114 -15.86 -22.58 -7.74
C GLU A 114 -14.83 -21.77 -8.53
N HIS A 115 -15.25 -20.61 -9.04
CA HIS A 115 -14.38 -19.73 -9.81
C HIS A 115 -13.29 -19.16 -8.90
N LEU A 116 -12.04 -19.62 -9.09
CA LEU A 116 -10.90 -19.11 -8.36
C LEU A 116 -10.56 -17.67 -8.78
N PRO A 117 -9.93 -16.87 -7.89
CA PRO A 117 -9.48 -15.53 -8.23
C PRO A 117 -8.62 -15.53 -9.50
N THR A 118 -9.04 -14.76 -10.51
CA THR A 118 -8.30 -14.59 -11.75
C THR A 118 -6.94 -13.96 -11.48
N ARG A 119 -5.87 -14.59 -11.99
CA ARG A 119 -4.50 -14.04 -11.88
C ARG A 119 -4.39 -12.75 -12.71
N PRO A 120 -3.60 -11.75 -12.29
CA PRO A 120 -3.38 -10.56 -13.10
C PRO A 120 -2.68 -10.92 -14.42
N ARG A 121 -2.98 -10.15 -15.49
CA ARG A 121 -2.32 -10.31 -16.80
C ARG A 121 -0.82 -10.00 -16.67
N THR A 122 0.01 -10.65 -17.48
CA THR A 122 1.47 -10.55 -17.42
C THR A 122 1.98 -9.12 -17.54
N GLY A 123 1.54 -8.37 -18.56
CA GLY A 123 1.95 -6.98 -18.78
C GLY A 123 1.66 -6.08 -17.57
N PRO A 124 0.39 -5.90 -17.17
CA PRO A 124 0.03 -5.08 -16.02
C PRO A 124 0.71 -5.50 -14.70
N ALA A 125 0.88 -6.81 -14.48
CA ALA A 125 1.56 -7.30 -13.27
C ALA A 125 3.05 -6.90 -13.23
N VAL A 126 3.77 -7.04 -14.35
CA VAL A 126 5.19 -6.68 -14.41
C VAL A 126 5.37 -5.17 -14.24
N VAL A 127 4.58 -4.36 -14.95
CA VAL A 127 4.67 -2.89 -14.84
C VAL A 127 4.35 -2.43 -13.42
N ALA A 128 3.28 -2.96 -12.80
CA ALA A 128 2.97 -2.66 -11.40
C ALA A 128 4.10 -3.09 -10.45
N GLY A 129 4.70 -4.27 -10.68
CA GLY A 129 5.83 -4.75 -9.90
C GLY A 129 7.05 -3.85 -10.00
N VAL A 130 7.39 -3.36 -11.20
CA VAL A 130 8.50 -2.42 -11.42
C VAL A 130 8.23 -1.08 -10.73
N LEU A 131 7.03 -0.52 -10.87
CA LEU A 131 6.68 0.75 -10.22
C LEU A 131 6.75 0.65 -8.69
N LEU A 132 6.27 -0.46 -8.11
CA LEU A 132 6.34 -0.71 -6.67
C LEU A 132 7.78 -0.94 -6.20
N ALA A 133 8.60 -1.67 -6.96
CA ALA A 133 10.02 -1.85 -6.65
C ALA A 133 10.78 -0.52 -6.68
N PHE A 134 10.46 0.34 -7.66
CA PHE A 134 11.02 1.69 -7.72
C PHE A 134 10.58 2.56 -6.54
N GLY A 135 9.31 2.48 -6.14
CA GLY A 135 8.81 3.14 -4.92
C GLY A 135 9.56 2.67 -3.66
N ALA A 136 9.77 1.36 -3.49
CA ALA A 136 10.55 0.80 -2.38
C ALA A 136 12.00 1.33 -2.39
N LEU A 137 12.65 1.32 -3.56
CA LEU A 137 14.00 1.83 -3.72
C LEU A 137 14.10 3.31 -3.37
N THR A 138 13.13 4.12 -3.80
CA THR A 138 13.08 5.56 -3.50
C THR A 138 13.01 5.80 -1.99
N VAL A 139 12.17 5.05 -1.27
CA VAL A 139 12.09 5.14 0.20
C VAL A 139 13.41 4.75 0.86
N VAL A 140 14.05 3.66 0.40
CA VAL A 140 15.37 3.23 0.92
C VAL A 140 16.45 4.28 0.69
N LEU A 141 16.48 4.90 -0.49
CA LEU A 141 17.46 5.94 -0.82
C LEU A 141 17.28 7.19 0.03
N TRP A 142 16.03 7.60 0.29
CA TRP A 142 15.74 8.72 1.18
C TRP A 142 16.15 8.42 2.62
N GLU A 143 15.86 7.23 3.15
CA GLU A 143 16.30 6.85 4.50
C GLU A 143 17.82 6.71 4.60
N ALA A 144 18.50 6.21 3.56
CA ALA A 144 19.96 6.17 3.50
C ALA A 144 20.56 7.57 3.49
N TYR A 145 19.96 8.52 2.75
CA TYR A 145 20.36 9.93 2.77
C TYR A 145 20.22 10.53 4.18
N TRP A 146 19.06 10.34 4.82
CA TRP A 146 18.83 10.87 6.17
C TRP A 146 19.73 10.23 7.23
N ALA A 147 20.06 8.95 7.10
CA ALA A 147 20.97 8.27 8.01
C ALA A 147 22.41 8.81 7.96
N VAL A 148 22.81 9.40 6.83
CA VAL A 148 24.13 10.04 6.66
C VAL A 148 24.09 11.50 7.13
N GLU A 149 22.99 12.21 6.88
CA GLU A 149 22.87 13.64 7.17
C GLU A 149 22.55 13.93 8.66
N LEU A 150 21.85 13.02 9.33
CA LEU A 150 21.39 13.22 10.70
C LEU A 150 22.34 12.59 11.73
N PRO A 151 22.49 13.23 12.91
CA PRO A 151 23.14 12.61 14.07
C PRO A 151 22.56 11.22 14.38
N LEU A 152 23.41 10.32 14.89
CA LEU A 152 23.05 8.93 15.16
C LEU A 152 21.84 8.83 16.12
N GLU A 153 21.76 9.72 17.11
CA GLU A 153 20.66 9.76 18.07
C GLU A 153 19.32 10.05 17.38
N ILE A 154 19.31 11.02 16.46
CA ILE A 154 18.11 11.38 15.70
C ILE A 154 17.73 10.24 14.76
N THR A 155 18.72 9.62 14.12
CA THR A 155 18.50 8.47 13.22
C THR A 155 17.86 7.30 13.96
N VAL A 156 18.35 6.94 15.15
CA VAL A 156 17.75 5.88 15.97
C VAL A 156 16.33 6.25 16.43
N ASP A 157 16.14 7.50 16.88
CA ASP A 157 14.85 7.99 17.34
C ASP A 157 13.78 7.94 16.23
N ARG A 158 14.17 8.12 14.94
CA ARG A 158 13.28 7.98 13.78
C ARG A 158 12.69 6.59 13.63
N PHE A 159 13.36 5.54 14.09
CA PHE A 159 12.85 4.16 14.01
C PHE A 159 12.13 3.73 15.29
N LEU A 160 12.62 4.15 16.45
CA LEU A 160 12.13 3.65 17.75
C LEU A 160 11.11 4.58 18.43
N GLY A 161 10.97 5.82 17.96
CA GLY A 161 10.04 6.80 18.55
C GLY A 161 10.60 7.45 19.82
N GLY A 162 11.74 8.14 19.69
CA GLY A 162 12.40 8.81 20.82
C GLY A 162 11.95 10.26 21.08
N ARG A 163 12.43 10.82 22.20
CA ARG A 163 12.05 12.17 22.69
C ARG A 163 12.50 13.31 21.79
N SER A 164 13.44 13.07 20.87
CA SER A 164 13.95 14.08 19.95
C SER A 164 12.96 14.40 18.80
N LEU A 165 11.89 13.63 18.68
CA LEU A 165 10.89 13.79 17.63
C LEU A 165 9.61 14.45 18.17
N VAL A 166 9.27 15.61 17.61
CA VAL A 166 7.96 16.23 17.81
C VAL A 166 7.02 15.68 16.74
N ILE A 167 6.37 14.55 17.05
CA ILE A 167 5.42 13.86 16.16
C ILE A 167 4.00 13.86 16.75
N PRO A 168 2.96 13.82 15.89
CA PRO A 168 1.58 13.60 16.34
C PRO A 168 1.46 12.34 17.20
N ALA A 169 0.58 12.37 18.20
CA ALA A 169 0.50 11.32 19.22
C ALA A 169 0.17 9.90 18.67
N LEU A 170 -0.47 9.80 17.50
CA LEU A 170 -0.80 8.52 16.85
C LEU A 170 0.03 8.26 15.58
N ALA A 171 0.94 9.17 15.22
CA ALA A 171 1.78 8.98 14.04
C ALA A 171 2.86 7.94 14.33
N PRO A 172 3.08 6.96 13.44
CA PRO A 172 4.25 6.11 13.53
C PRO A 172 5.52 6.95 13.39
N PRO A 173 6.63 6.56 14.06
CA PRO A 173 7.94 7.16 13.80
C PRO A 173 8.26 7.09 12.30
N PRO A 174 8.86 8.15 11.71
CA PRO A 174 9.02 8.26 10.26
C PRO A 174 9.89 7.15 9.66
N GLY A 175 10.97 6.76 10.34
CA GLY A 175 11.82 5.64 9.91
C GLY A 175 11.09 4.30 10.01
N TRP A 176 10.24 4.10 11.03
CA TRP A 176 9.40 2.90 11.13
C TRP A 176 8.37 2.81 9.99
N LEU A 177 7.73 3.95 9.68
CA LEU A 177 6.83 4.05 8.53
C LEU A 177 7.57 3.67 7.23
N ALA A 178 8.78 4.19 7.04
CA ALA A 178 9.61 3.86 5.87
C ALA A 178 9.89 2.35 5.77
N VAL A 179 10.23 1.67 6.87
CA VAL A 179 10.41 0.21 6.90
C VAL A 179 9.15 -0.51 6.45
N ILE A 180 7.98 -0.09 6.94
CA ILE A 180 6.69 -0.69 6.56
C ILE A 180 6.40 -0.47 5.09
N LEU A 181 6.62 0.73 4.57
CA LEU A 181 6.41 1.04 3.15
C LEU A 181 7.33 0.21 2.27
N VAL A 182 8.62 0.07 2.62
CA VAL A 182 9.57 -0.80 1.92
C VAL A 182 9.11 -2.26 1.93
N ALA A 183 8.69 -2.77 3.09
CA ALA A 183 8.19 -4.13 3.21
C ALA A 183 6.91 -4.35 2.39
N LEU A 184 5.97 -3.40 2.43
CA LEU A 184 4.71 -3.44 1.69
C LEU A 184 4.95 -3.38 0.18
N TYR A 185 5.74 -2.43 -0.30
CA TYR A 185 6.05 -2.25 -1.72
C TYR A 185 6.88 -3.41 -2.25
N GLY A 186 7.88 -3.88 -1.49
CA GLY A 186 8.71 -5.02 -1.83
C GLY A 186 7.90 -6.32 -1.92
N THR A 187 7.07 -6.62 -0.91
CA THR A 187 6.20 -7.81 -0.93
C THR A 187 5.17 -7.75 -2.07
N ALA A 188 4.59 -6.57 -2.33
CA ALA A 188 3.69 -6.36 -3.45
C ALA A 188 4.40 -6.57 -4.81
N ALA A 189 5.62 -6.05 -4.97
CA ALA A 189 6.42 -6.20 -6.18
C ALA A 189 6.80 -7.67 -6.43
N VAL A 190 7.31 -8.37 -5.41
CA VAL A 190 7.64 -9.81 -5.50
C VAL A 190 6.38 -10.62 -5.84
N SER A 191 5.25 -10.31 -5.20
CA SER A 191 3.97 -10.96 -5.51
C SER A 191 3.54 -10.71 -6.96
N ALA A 192 3.80 -9.51 -7.49
CA ALA A 192 3.48 -9.15 -8.86
C ALA A 192 4.34 -9.92 -9.87
N PHE A 193 5.66 -10.00 -9.65
CA PHE A 193 6.56 -10.81 -10.46
C PHE A 193 6.23 -12.30 -10.40
N ALA A 194 5.88 -12.81 -9.21
CA ALA A 194 5.43 -14.19 -9.01
C ALA A 194 4.02 -14.48 -9.54
N ARG A 195 3.26 -13.44 -9.93
CA ARG A 195 1.85 -13.52 -10.36
C ARG A 195 0.96 -14.26 -9.36
N ALA A 196 1.18 -13.98 -8.07
CA ALA A 196 0.43 -14.59 -6.99
C ALA A 196 -1.06 -14.20 -7.03
N ARG A 197 -1.92 -15.03 -6.42
CA ARG A 197 -3.37 -14.74 -6.38
C ARG A 197 -3.69 -13.52 -5.50
N HIS A 198 -2.85 -13.23 -4.51
CA HIS A 198 -3.00 -12.10 -3.60
C HIS A 198 -2.40 -10.79 -4.13
N THR A 199 -1.72 -10.81 -5.29
CA THR A 199 -1.08 -9.64 -5.91
C THR A 199 -2.03 -8.47 -6.06
N ARG A 200 -3.30 -8.73 -6.40
CA ARG A 200 -4.28 -7.65 -6.57
C ARG A 200 -4.57 -6.94 -5.25
N ALA A 201 -4.81 -7.68 -4.17
CA ALA A 201 -5.14 -7.07 -2.89
C ALA A 201 -3.94 -6.31 -2.30
N VAL A 202 -2.78 -6.97 -2.26
CA VAL A 202 -1.56 -6.38 -1.69
C VAL A 202 -1.05 -5.23 -2.57
N GLY A 203 -1.09 -5.38 -3.89
CA GLY A 203 -0.66 -4.34 -4.84
C GLY A 203 -1.58 -3.13 -4.90
N LEU A 204 -2.91 -3.29 -4.77
CA LEU A 204 -3.83 -2.15 -4.66
C LEU A 204 -3.61 -1.38 -3.37
N LEU A 205 -3.38 -2.09 -2.26
CA LEU A 205 -3.07 -1.46 -0.98
C LEU A 205 -1.73 -0.71 -1.07
N ALA A 206 -0.68 -1.34 -1.59
CA ALA A 206 0.61 -0.71 -1.83
C ALA A 206 0.50 0.53 -2.75
N GLY A 207 -0.24 0.42 -3.86
CA GLY A 207 -0.49 1.53 -4.78
C GLY A 207 -1.25 2.69 -4.13
N ALA A 208 -2.21 2.40 -3.24
CA ALA A 208 -2.92 3.43 -2.49
C ALA A 208 -2.00 4.19 -1.54
N PHE A 209 -1.13 3.49 -0.81
CA PHE A 209 -0.11 4.13 0.04
C PHE A 209 0.86 4.97 -0.77
N LEU A 210 1.36 4.44 -1.90
CA LEU A 210 2.29 5.17 -2.78
C LEU A 210 1.65 6.44 -3.39
N ALA A 211 0.40 6.35 -3.82
CA ALA A 211 -0.34 7.50 -4.36
C ALA A 211 -0.63 8.55 -3.27
N ALA A 212 -1.01 8.12 -2.07
CA ALA A 212 -1.32 9.02 -0.97
C ALA A 212 -0.08 9.76 -0.47
N ASP A 213 1.05 9.06 -0.31
CA ASP A 213 2.33 9.66 0.05
C ASP A 213 2.78 10.69 -1.00
N GLY A 214 2.77 10.30 -2.28
CA GLY A 214 3.07 11.20 -3.38
C GLY A 214 2.13 12.40 -3.47
N LEU A 215 0.84 12.22 -3.17
CA LEU A 215 -0.14 13.31 -3.16
C LEU A 215 0.13 14.31 -2.04
N VAL A 216 0.43 13.83 -0.82
CA VAL A 216 0.73 14.68 0.33
C VAL A 216 1.95 15.55 0.05
N GLU A 217 3.02 14.94 -0.47
CA GLU A 217 4.24 15.67 -0.84
C GLU A 217 4.02 16.58 -2.06
N PHE A 218 3.22 16.17 -3.04
CA PHE A 218 2.90 17.01 -4.20
C PHE A 218 2.11 18.26 -3.80
N VAL A 219 1.11 18.12 -2.93
CA VAL A 219 0.36 19.27 -2.39
C VAL A 219 1.29 20.23 -1.65
N ARG A 220 2.26 19.70 -0.90
CA ARG A 220 3.28 20.51 -0.24
C ARG A 220 4.16 21.27 -1.24
N VAL A 221 4.61 20.58 -2.30
CA VAL A 221 5.41 21.16 -3.39
C VAL A 221 4.66 22.30 -4.09
N VAL A 222 3.38 22.12 -4.39
CA VAL A 222 2.53 23.16 -4.99
C VAL A 222 2.33 24.32 -4.03
N ARG A 223 2.04 24.04 -2.74
CA ARG A 223 1.80 25.09 -1.73
C ARG A 223 3.02 25.96 -1.50
N LEU A 224 4.22 25.37 -1.55
CA LEU A 224 5.48 26.07 -1.35
C LEU A 224 6.04 26.68 -2.65
N ASP A 225 5.27 26.66 -3.75
CA ASP A 225 5.66 27.18 -5.06
C ASP A 225 7.03 26.65 -5.56
N LEU A 226 7.32 25.38 -5.25
CA LEU A 226 8.60 24.75 -5.59
C LEU A 226 8.70 24.34 -7.06
N LEU A 227 7.57 24.23 -7.76
CA LEU A 227 7.55 23.85 -9.19
C LEU A 227 8.02 24.97 -10.10
N THR A 228 7.69 26.22 -9.77
CA THR A 228 8.05 27.40 -10.57
C THR A 228 9.55 27.70 -10.45
N HIS A 229 10.14 27.42 -9.29
CA HIS A 229 11.56 27.65 -8.99
C HIS A 229 12.41 26.39 -9.08
N LEU A 230 11.90 25.31 -9.69
CA LEU A 230 12.52 23.97 -9.62
C LEU A 230 14.01 23.98 -9.98
N MET A 231 14.39 24.72 -11.03
CA MET A 231 15.79 24.79 -11.49
C MET A 231 16.70 25.59 -10.56
N ASP A 232 16.13 26.45 -9.72
CA ASP A 232 16.86 27.28 -8.75
C ASP A 232 16.99 26.59 -7.38
N LEU A 233 16.30 25.47 -7.17
CA LEU A 233 16.35 24.71 -5.92
C LEU A 233 17.65 23.90 -5.79
N PRO A 234 18.14 23.68 -4.56
CA PRO A 234 19.19 22.69 -4.30
C PRO A 234 18.82 21.30 -4.83
N THR A 235 19.81 20.53 -5.30
CA THR A 235 19.62 19.20 -5.92
C THR A 235 18.75 18.24 -5.09
N VAL A 236 18.89 18.29 -3.76
CA VAL A 236 18.09 17.45 -2.85
C VAL A 236 16.61 17.84 -2.89
N GLN A 237 16.29 19.13 -2.98
CA GLN A 237 14.91 19.60 -3.08
C GLN A 237 14.32 19.28 -4.46
N GLN A 238 15.11 19.38 -5.53
CA GLN A 238 14.70 18.91 -6.86
C GLN A 238 14.36 17.42 -6.85
N ALA A 239 15.19 16.60 -6.20
CA ALA A 239 14.96 15.17 -6.05
C ALA A 239 13.69 14.87 -5.24
N HIS A 240 13.37 15.67 -4.21
CA HIS A 240 12.13 15.56 -3.45
C HIS A 240 10.90 15.87 -4.31
N VAL A 241 10.94 16.96 -5.08
CA VAL A 241 9.87 17.34 -6.02
C VAL A 241 9.65 16.24 -7.06
N LEU A 242 10.74 15.71 -7.64
CA LEU A 242 10.64 14.66 -8.64
C LEU A 242 10.08 13.35 -8.04
N SER A 243 10.55 12.99 -6.83
CA SER A 243 10.09 11.80 -6.11
C SER A 243 8.60 11.87 -5.79
N SER A 244 8.06 13.03 -5.40
CA SER A 244 6.62 13.19 -5.10
C SER A 244 5.75 13.01 -6.35
N VAL A 245 6.15 13.61 -7.47
CA VAL A 245 5.45 13.47 -8.76
C VAL A 245 5.50 12.03 -9.26
N ILE A 246 6.68 11.39 -9.25
CA ILE A 246 6.83 10.01 -9.68
C ILE A 246 6.07 9.06 -8.76
N GLY A 247 6.11 9.27 -7.44
CA GLY A 247 5.35 8.49 -6.47
C GLY A 247 3.84 8.59 -6.71
N LEU A 248 3.32 9.80 -6.89
CA LEU A 248 1.90 10.03 -7.14
C LEU A 248 1.43 9.34 -8.44
N LEU A 249 2.13 9.60 -9.55
CA LEU A 249 1.78 9.02 -10.86
C LEU A 249 1.96 7.50 -10.85
N GLY A 250 3.03 7.00 -10.22
CA GLY A 250 3.32 5.58 -10.07
C GLY A 250 2.24 4.86 -9.25
N GLY A 251 1.81 5.44 -8.12
CA GLY A 251 0.73 4.91 -7.30
C GLY A 251 -0.60 4.85 -8.06
N ILE A 252 -0.97 5.92 -8.77
CA ILE A 252 -2.17 5.95 -9.63
C ILE A 252 -2.08 4.88 -10.72
N ALA A 253 -0.93 4.76 -11.40
CA ALA A 253 -0.73 3.76 -12.43
C ALA A 253 -0.88 2.33 -11.87
N VAL A 254 -0.30 2.03 -10.70
CA VAL A 254 -0.47 0.73 -10.02
C VAL A 254 -1.94 0.45 -9.73
N LEU A 255 -2.68 1.43 -9.21
CA LEU A 255 -4.11 1.30 -8.95
C LEU A 255 -4.89 0.97 -10.23
N VAL A 256 -4.64 1.69 -11.32
CA VAL A 256 -5.31 1.47 -12.61
C VAL A 256 -4.97 0.10 -13.19
N LEU A 257 -3.69 -0.29 -13.18
CA LEU A 257 -3.21 -1.55 -13.74
C LEU A 257 -3.78 -2.78 -12.99
N LEU A 258 -3.94 -2.67 -11.67
CA LEU A 258 -4.44 -3.77 -10.83
C LEU A 258 -5.95 -3.71 -10.57
N ALA A 259 -6.62 -2.58 -10.86
CA ALA A 259 -8.07 -2.46 -10.78
C ALA A 259 -8.78 -3.29 -11.87
N GLY A 260 -8.14 -3.53 -13.02
CA GLY A 260 -8.70 -4.29 -14.14
C GLY A 260 -9.09 -5.75 -13.82
N ARG A 261 -10.01 -6.32 -14.62
CA ARG A 261 -10.36 -7.74 -14.55
C ARG A 261 -9.12 -8.60 -14.90
N GLY A 262 -8.85 -9.62 -14.08
CA GLY A 262 -7.70 -10.52 -14.27
C GLY A 262 -7.77 -11.31 -15.58
N ALA A 263 -6.69 -12.01 -15.91
CA ALA A 263 -6.66 -12.92 -17.05
C ALA A 263 -7.76 -13.98 -16.89
N PRO A 264 -8.49 -14.34 -17.96
CA PRO A 264 -9.42 -15.46 -17.92
C PRO A 264 -8.66 -16.69 -17.41
N ALA A 265 -9.29 -17.43 -16.49
CA ALA A 265 -8.72 -18.69 -16.05
C ALA A 265 -8.48 -19.55 -17.29
N ALA A 266 -7.27 -20.10 -17.44
CA ALA A 266 -7.04 -21.13 -18.45
C ALA A 266 -8.12 -22.18 -18.24
N ALA A 267 -8.91 -22.47 -19.28
CA ALA A 267 -9.94 -23.48 -19.20
C ALA A 267 -9.31 -24.74 -18.61
N PRO A 268 -9.97 -25.42 -17.65
CA PRO A 268 -9.48 -26.71 -17.19
C PRO A 268 -9.27 -27.55 -18.45
N VAL A 269 -8.07 -28.12 -18.59
CA VAL A 269 -7.81 -29.12 -19.62
C VAL A 269 -8.90 -30.15 -19.44
N SER A 270 -9.80 -30.26 -20.43
CA SER A 270 -10.86 -31.24 -20.38
C SER A 270 -10.18 -32.61 -20.35
N TYR A 271 -10.10 -33.20 -19.16
CA TYR A 271 -9.96 -34.64 -19.05
C TYR A 271 -11.31 -35.19 -19.50
N GLY A 272 -11.47 -35.30 -20.82
CA GLY A 272 -12.44 -36.22 -21.36
C GLY A 272 -12.17 -37.61 -20.79
N PRO A 273 -13.16 -38.50 -20.75
CA PRO A 273 -13.00 -39.88 -20.25
C PRO A 273 -11.95 -40.70 -21.03
N TYR A 274 -11.40 -40.14 -22.11
CA TYR A 274 -10.31 -40.70 -22.89
C TYR A 274 -9.10 -39.77 -22.72
N GLY A 275 -8.12 -40.25 -21.95
CA GLY A 275 -6.91 -39.50 -21.64
C GLY A 275 -6.18 -39.01 -22.88
N SER A 276 -5.54 -37.85 -22.75
CA SER A 276 -4.26 -37.51 -23.37
C SER A 276 -4.04 -38.07 -24.79
N TYR A 277 -4.77 -37.57 -25.77
CA TYR A 277 -4.23 -37.55 -27.13
C TYR A 277 -3.61 -36.18 -27.34
N GLY A 278 -2.32 -36.19 -27.68
CA GLY A 278 -1.62 -35.01 -28.18
C GLY A 278 -2.31 -34.44 -29.43
N PRO A 279 -1.73 -33.40 -30.07
CA PRO A 279 -2.27 -32.88 -31.32
C PRO A 279 -2.57 -34.04 -32.28
N PRO A 280 -3.74 -34.05 -32.94
CA PRO A 280 -4.14 -35.17 -33.80
C PRO A 280 -3.03 -35.44 -34.82
N PRO A 281 -2.67 -36.72 -35.06
CA PRO A 281 -1.67 -37.04 -36.07
C PRO A 281 -2.09 -36.41 -37.40
N ALA A 282 -1.12 -35.82 -38.10
CA ALA A 282 -1.36 -35.23 -39.41
C ALA A 282 -2.06 -36.27 -40.30
N PRO A 283 -3.12 -35.88 -41.05
CA PRO A 283 -3.85 -36.82 -41.88
C PRO A 283 -2.88 -37.51 -42.85
N PRO A 284 -2.97 -38.84 -43.03
CA PRO A 284 -2.15 -39.53 -44.02
C PRO A 284 -2.40 -38.89 -45.39
N TYR A 285 -1.33 -38.66 -46.13
CA TYR A 285 -1.31 -38.02 -47.45
C TYR A 285 -2.51 -38.43 -48.32
N PRO A 286 -3.08 -37.50 -49.11
CA PRO A 286 -4.13 -37.87 -50.05
C PRO A 286 -3.60 -38.94 -51.03
N PRO A 287 -4.38 -40.00 -51.32
CA PRO A 287 -3.99 -40.97 -52.34
C PRO A 287 -3.82 -40.27 -53.70
N PRO A 288 -2.89 -40.73 -54.54
CA PRO A 288 -2.68 -40.13 -55.86
C PRO A 288 -3.98 -40.18 -56.68
N PRO A 289 -4.23 -39.19 -57.55
CA PRO A 289 -5.42 -39.21 -58.38
C PRO A 289 -5.32 -40.42 -59.31
N HIS A 290 -6.41 -41.20 -59.39
CA HIS A 290 -6.66 -42.35 -60.29
C HIS A 290 -6.39 -43.78 -59.78
N TRP A 291 -6.81 -44.10 -58.55
CA TRP A 291 -7.16 -45.48 -58.17
C TRP A 291 -8.65 -45.60 -57.86
#